data_AF-A0A2E1WXP4-F1
#
_entry.id   AF-A0A2E1WXP4-F1
#
_cell.length_a   1.000
_cell.length_b   1.000
_cell.length_c   1.000
_cell.angle_alpha   90.00
_cell.angle_beta   90.00
_cell.angle_gamma   90.00
#
_symmetry.space_group_name_H-M   'P 1'
#
loop_
_entity.id
_entity.type
_entity.pdbx_description
1 polymer ?
#
loop_
_entity_poly.entity_id
_entity_poly.type
_entity_poly.pdbx_seq_one_letter_code
_entity_poly.pdbx_strand_id
1 'polypeptide(L)'
;MLLTAGQIAKQLDGKIIGDKTFRVNGLCDIEIGVKGSVSYIQSESYLKYLQKTNASVVIISENLDIKNFSDKVFIVVENASIAFMKLLRIKKYYLNPTQKVISKDSLN
;
A
#
# COMPACT_ATOMS: atom_id res chain seq x y z
N MET A 1 1.16 -3.92 11.97
CA MET A 1 1.40 -2.50 11.64
C MET A 1 0.04 -1.83 11.58
N LEU A 2 -0.24 -0.84 12.44
CA LEU A 2 -1.45 -0.02 12.35
C LEU A 2 -1.00 1.39 11.93
N LEU A 3 -0.75 1.59 10.63
CA LEU A 3 -0.56 2.93 10.08
C LEU A 3 -1.91 3.46 9.60
N THR A 4 -2.11 4.75 9.71
CA THR A 4 -3.23 5.43 9.06
C THR A 4 -2.95 5.64 7.57
N ALA A 5 -4.00 5.71 6.75
CA ALA A 5 -3.86 6.04 5.34
C ALA A 5 -3.08 7.35 5.12
N GLY A 6 -3.29 8.36 5.97
CA GLY A 6 -2.54 9.61 5.92
C GLY A 6 -1.04 9.46 6.22
N GLN A 7 -0.66 8.58 7.14
CA GLN A 7 0.76 8.27 7.40
C GLN A 7 1.40 7.56 6.21
N ILE A 8 0.68 6.63 5.59
CA ILE A 8 1.15 5.95 4.38
C ILE A 8 1.30 6.95 3.23
N ALA A 9 0.32 7.84 3.03
CA ALA A 9 0.41 8.89 2.02
C ALA A 9 1.64 9.78 2.24
N LYS A 10 1.88 10.21 3.49
CA LYS A 10 3.08 10.99 3.85
C LYS A 10 4.39 10.25 3.57
N GLN A 11 4.46 8.95 3.83
CA GLN A 11 5.67 8.15 3.58
C GLN A 11 5.94 7.92 2.08
N LEU A 12 4.90 8.01 1.25
CA LEU A 12 4.97 7.79 -0.18
C LEU A 12 5.01 9.10 -0.98
N ASP A 13 5.09 10.25 -0.29
CA ASP A 13 4.96 11.59 -0.88
C ASP A 13 3.70 11.72 -1.76
N GLY A 14 2.62 11.07 -1.33
CA GLY A 14 1.36 10.97 -2.07
C GLY A 14 0.26 11.88 -1.54
N LYS A 15 -0.68 12.23 -2.41
CA LYS A 15 -1.91 12.96 -2.08
C LYS A 15 -3.01 11.98 -1.67
N ILE A 16 -3.63 12.21 -0.53
CA ILE A 16 -4.75 11.39 -0.07
C ILE A 16 -6.10 11.94 -0.53
N ILE A 17 -6.99 11.04 -0.95
CA ILE A 17 -8.41 11.31 -1.24
C ILE A 17 -9.23 10.35 -0.39
N GLY A 18 -10.20 10.86 0.36
CA GLY A 18 -11.00 10.09 1.33
C GLY A 18 -10.51 10.21 2.78
N ASP A 19 -10.86 9.25 3.63
CA ASP A 19 -10.57 9.27 5.06
C ASP A 19 -9.08 8.97 5.38
N LYS A 20 -8.35 10.02 5.76
CA LYS A 20 -6.94 9.93 6.18
C LYS A 20 -6.71 9.17 7.49
N THR A 21 -7.73 9.03 8.33
CA THR A 21 -7.64 8.40 9.65
C THR A 21 -7.83 6.88 9.61
N PHE A 22 -8.27 6.35 8.46
CA PHE A 22 -8.48 4.93 8.25
C PHE A 22 -7.23 4.12 8.61
N ARG A 23 -7.39 3.13 9.50
CA ARG A 23 -6.30 2.28 9.97
C ARG A 23 -6.09 1.09 9.03
N VAL A 24 -4.86 0.95 8.55
CA VAL A 24 -4.42 -0.13 7.67
C VAL A 24 -3.69 -1.19 8.47
N ASN A 25 -4.09 -2.45 8.27
CA ASN A 25 -3.58 -3.61 8.98
C ASN A 25 -2.69 -4.51 8.11
N GLY A 26 -2.68 -4.31 6.79
CA GLY A 26 -1.96 -5.20 5.88
C GLY A 26 -1.86 -4.69 4.44
N LEU A 27 -1.31 -5.55 3.59
CA LEU A 27 -1.21 -5.35 2.14
C LEU A 27 -1.91 -6.53 1.46
N CYS A 28 -2.51 -6.31 0.30
CA CYS A 28 -3.17 -7.38 -0.47
C CYS A 28 -2.99 -7.18 -1.98
N ASP A 29 -3.23 -8.26 -2.72
CA ASP A 29 -3.46 -8.19 -4.16
C ASP A 29 -4.78 -7.44 -4.45
N ILE A 30 -4.82 -6.69 -5.54
CA ILE A 30 -6.00 -5.92 -5.96
C ILE A 30 -7.13 -6.84 -6.42
N GLU A 31 -6.79 -7.98 -7.03
CA GLU A 31 -7.75 -8.94 -7.55
C GLU A 31 -8.52 -9.66 -6.45
N ILE A 32 -7.85 -9.96 -5.34
CA ILE A 32 -8.45 -10.60 -4.16
C ILE A 32 -9.12 -9.53 -3.30
N GLY A 33 -8.36 -8.50 -2.91
CA GLY A 33 -8.79 -7.46 -1.98
C GLY A 33 -9.04 -7.97 -0.57
N VAL A 34 -8.55 -7.26 0.44
CA VAL A 34 -8.82 -7.58 1.85
C VAL A 34 -9.25 -6.33 2.59
N LYS A 35 -10.32 -6.43 3.39
CA LYS A 35 -10.78 -5.29 4.19
C LYS A 35 -9.68 -4.89 5.18
N GLY A 36 -9.41 -3.60 5.28
CA GLY A 36 -8.36 -3.05 6.14
C GLY A 36 -6.96 -3.11 5.55
N SER A 37 -6.77 -3.54 4.29
CA SER A 37 -5.46 -3.55 3.64
C SER A 37 -5.30 -2.48 2.55
N VAL A 38 -4.04 -2.25 2.18
CA VAL A 38 -3.63 -1.44 1.04
C VAL A 38 -3.34 -2.33 -0.16
N SER A 39 -3.79 -1.90 -1.33
CA SER A 39 -3.36 -2.42 -2.62
C SER A 39 -2.91 -1.28 -3.55
N TYR A 40 -2.63 -1.58 -4.82
CA TYR A 40 -2.23 -0.58 -5.79
C TYR A 40 -2.76 -0.87 -7.20
N ILE A 41 -2.87 0.20 -8.01
CA ILE A 41 -3.20 0.14 -9.43
C ILE A 41 -2.22 1.05 -10.18
N GLN A 42 -1.49 0.48 -11.14
CA GLN A 42 -0.51 1.22 -11.93
C GLN A 42 -1.08 1.75 -13.26
N SER A 43 -2.02 1.03 -13.88
CA SER A 43 -2.49 1.32 -15.24
C SER A 43 -4.01 1.19 -15.35
N GLU A 44 -4.58 1.85 -16.38
CA GLU A 44 -6.02 1.89 -16.63
C GLU A 44 -6.67 0.51 -16.77
N SER A 45 -5.94 -0.46 -17.33
CA SER A 45 -6.40 -1.85 -17.49
C SER A 45 -6.80 -2.54 -16.18
N TYR A 46 -6.34 -2.03 -15.04
CA TYR A 46 -6.65 -2.54 -13.71
C TYR A 46 -7.73 -1.72 -12.98
N LEU A 47 -8.21 -0.58 -13.53
CA LEU A 47 -9.28 0.21 -12.90
C LEU A 47 -10.58 -0.59 -12.72
N LYS A 48 -10.82 -1.58 -13.59
CA LYS A 48 -11.94 -2.54 -13.47
C LYS A 48 -11.99 -3.24 -12.10
N TYR A 49 -10.86 -3.39 -11.41
CA TYR A 49 -10.81 -4.02 -10.10
C TYR A 49 -11.32 -3.10 -8.97
N LEU A 50 -11.36 -1.78 -9.17
CA LEU A 50 -11.87 -0.85 -8.16
C LEU A 50 -13.34 -1.13 -7.80
N GLN A 51 -14.14 -1.65 -8.75
CA GLN A 51 -15.54 -2.02 -8.49
C GLN A 51 -15.68 -3.29 -7.63
N LYS A 52 -14.67 -4.17 -7.63
CA LYS A 52 -14.77 -5.52 -7.04
C LYS A 52 -13.86 -5.73 -5.84
N THR A 53 -12.80 -4.95 -5.71
CA THR A 53 -11.79 -5.14 -4.68
C THR A 53 -12.33 -4.77 -3.29
N ASN A 54 -12.00 -5.60 -2.30
CA ASN A 54 -12.26 -5.33 -0.88
C ASN A 54 -11.12 -4.55 -0.20
N ALA A 55 -10.06 -4.18 -0.94
CA ALA A 55 -9.01 -3.32 -0.42
C ALA A 55 -9.60 -1.98 0.05
N SER A 56 -9.24 -1.54 1.26
CA SER A 56 -9.79 -0.32 1.85
C SER A 56 -9.02 0.94 1.46
N VAL A 57 -7.75 0.78 1.08
CA VAL A 57 -6.90 1.85 0.57
C VAL A 57 -6.26 1.38 -0.73
N VAL A 58 -6.28 2.22 -1.77
CA VAL A 58 -5.66 1.91 -3.06
C VAL A 58 -4.66 3.01 -3.45
N ILE A 59 -3.41 2.62 -3.67
CA ILE A 59 -2.38 3.50 -4.23
C ILE A 59 -2.56 3.57 -5.74
N ILE A 60 -2.64 4.77 -6.31
CA ILE A 60 -2.85 4.98 -7.75
C ILE A 60 -1.83 5.95 -8.34
N SER A 61 -1.47 5.76 -9.60
CA SER A 61 -0.68 6.73 -10.35
C SER A 61 -1.51 7.97 -10.69
N GLU A 62 -0.91 9.16 -10.70
CA GLU A 62 -1.58 10.46 -10.86
C GLU A 62 -2.35 10.67 -12.17
N ASN A 63 -2.10 9.82 -13.18
CA ASN A 63 -2.75 9.89 -14.48
C ASN A 63 -4.01 9.01 -14.60
N LEU A 64 -4.47 8.38 -13.52
CA LEU A 64 -5.63 7.49 -13.55
C LEU A 64 -6.92 8.24 -13.19
N ASP A 65 -7.95 8.14 -14.04
CA ASP A 65 -9.28 8.68 -13.73
C ASP A 65 -10.05 7.76 -12.77
N ILE A 66 -10.26 8.26 -11.55
CA ILE A 66 -11.00 7.57 -10.49
C ILE A 66 -12.31 8.28 -10.11
N LYS A 67 -12.81 9.24 -10.91
CA LYS A 67 -13.98 10.09 -10.54
C LYS A 67 -15.23 9.28 -10.18
N ASN A 68 -15.38 8.09 -10.74
CA ASN A 68 -16.52 7.21 -10.51
C ASN A 68 -16.41 6.40 -9.19
N PHE A 69 -15.32 6.55 -8.43
CA PHE A 69 -15.04 5.79 -7.21
C PHE A 69 -14.88 6.76 -6.03
N SER A 70 -15.90 6.86 -5.19
CA SER A 70 -15.92 7.77 -4.02
C SER A 70 -15.98 7.04 -2.67
N ASP A 71 -16.19 5.72 -2.69
CA ASP A 71 -16.34 4.87 -1.51
C ASP A 71 -15.01 4.39 -0.92
N LYS A 72 -13.88 4.71 -1.56
CA LYS A 72 -12.54 4.20 -1.17
C LYS A 72 -11.58 5.33 -0.83
N VAL A 73 -10.57 4.98 -0.04
CA VAL A 73 -9.44 5.87 0.21
C VAL A 73 -8.40 5.66 -0.87
N PHE A 74 -8.00 6.73 -1.53
CA PHE A 74 -6.95 6.70 -2.55
C PHE A 74 -5.71 7.44 -2.07
N ILE A 75 -4.55 6.90 -2.43
CA ILE A 75 -3.26 7.58 -2.28
C ILE A 75 -2.69 7.76 -3.69
N VAL A 76 -2.72 9.00 -4.17
CA VAL A 76 -2.24 9.37 -5.50
C VAL A 76 -0.76 9.68 -5.44
N VAL A 77 0.02 9.01 -6.28
CA VAL A 77 1.48 9.13 -6.37
C VAL A 77 1.92 9.21 -7.82
N GLU A 78 3.18 9.57 -8.07
CA GLU A 78 3.76 9.56 -9.43
C GLU A 78 3.77 8.15 -10.03
N ASN A 79 4.16 7.14 -9.25
CA ASN A 79 4.25 5.74 -9.70
C ASN A 79 3.80 4.76 -8.60
N ALA A 80 2.64 4.15 -8.80
CA ALA A 80 2.03 3.25 -7.83
C ALA A 80 2.86 1.98 -7.55
N SER A 81 3.48 1.39 -8.58
CA SER A 81 4.33 0.21 -8.43
C SER A 81 5.55 0.49 -7.55
N ILE A 82 6.25 1.60 -7.80
CA ILE A 82 7.41 2.03 -7.00
C ILE A 82 6.98 2.33 -5.56
N ALA A 83 5.86 3.03 -5.38
CA ALA A 83 5.32 3.34 -4.07
C ALA A 83 4.95 2.07 -3.28
N PHE A 84 4.33 1.09 -3.95
CA PHE A 84 4.00 -0.20 -3.32
C PHE A 84 5.27 -0.99 -2.93
N MET A 85 6.31 -0.99 -3.76
CA MET A 85 7.62 -1.58 -3.40
C MET A 85 8.26 -0.90 -2.18
N LYS A 86 8.20 0.44 -2.10
CA LYS A 86 8.66 1.19 -0.91
C LYS A 86 7.90 0.72 0.34
N LEU A 87 6.56 0.61 0.24
CA LEU A 87 5.71 0.17 1.35
C LEU A 87 5.99 -1.28 1.79
N LEU A 88 6.24 -2.18 0.84
CA LEU A 88 6.65 -3.56 1.13
C LEU A 88 7.97 -3.62 1.90
N ARG A 89 8.98 -2.82 1.50
CA ARG A 89 10.27 -2.73 2.19
C ARG A 89 10.07 -2.26 3.62
N ILE A 90 9.32 -1.18 3.82
CA ILE A 90 8.99 -0.63 5.15
C ILE A 90 8.34 -1.71 6.04
N LYS A 91 7.34 -2.44 5.51
CA LYS A 91 6.69 -3.55 6.25
C LYS A 91 7.68 -4.65 6.62
N LYS A 92 8.61 -5.02 5.73
CA LYS A 92 9.65 -6.02 6.00
C LYS A 92 10.57 -5.61 7.15
N TYR A 93 10.90 -4.32 7.30
CA TYR A 93 11.66 -3.82 8.46
C TYR A 93 10.86 -3.92 9.75
N TYR A 94 9.54 -3.67 9.73
CA TYR A 94 8.68 -3.82 10.91
C TYR A 94 8.35 -5.27 11.28
N LEU A 95 8.47 -6.21 10.34
CA LEU A 95 8.28 -7.65 10.57
C LEU A 95 9.56 -8.37 11.00
N ASN A 96 10.74 -7.71 10.96
CA ASN A 96 12.01 -8.29 11.39
C ASN A 96 12.69 -7.46 12.51
N PRO A 97 12.25 -7.54 13.78
CA PRO A 97 12.99 -6.92 14.89
C PRO A 97 14.24 -7.70 15.33
N THR A 98 14.37 -8.99 14.97
CA THR A 98 15.46 -9.85 15.45
C THR A 98 15.83 -10.94 14.44
N GLN A 99 16.78 -10.64 13.55
CA GLN A 99 17.82 -11.62 13.20
C GLN A 99 19.16 -10.87 13.21
N LYS A 100 19.80 -10.94 14.37
CA LYS A 100 21.23 -10.77 14.54
C LYS A 100 21.91 -11.66 13.49
N VAL A 101 22.76 -11.08 12.67
CA VAL A 101 23.69 -11.83 11.81
C VAL A 101 24.53 -12.72 12.74
N ILE A 102 24.14 -13.97 12.92
CA ILE A 102 25.07 -15.05 13.25
C ILE A 102 25.33 -15.76 11.93
N SER A 103 26.07 -15.08 11.05
CA SER A 103 26.77 -15.75 9.98
C SER A 103 28.01 -16.36 10.61
N LYS A 104 28.07 -17.69 10.55
CA LYS A 104 29.25 -18.54 10.71
C LYS A 104 30.57 -17.79 10.47
N ASP A 105 31.28 -17.48 11.55
CA ASP A 105 32.73 -17.52 11.56
C ASP A 105 33.15 -18.15 12.90
N SER A 106 34.05 -19.12 12.78
CA SER A 106 34.73 -19.83 13.87
C SER A 106 33.91 -20.89 14.62
N LEU A 107 33.69 -22.03 13.94
CA LEU A 107 34.17 -23.26 14.57
C LEU A 107 35.67 -23.08 14.83
N ASN A 108 36.04 -23.03 16.11
CA ASN A 108 37.23 -23.68 16.62
C ASN A 108 36.77 -24.55 17.79
#